data_AF-A0A6J4YFJ9-F1
#
_entry.id   AF-A0A6J4YFJ9-F1
#
_cell.length_a   1.000
_cell.length_b   1.000
_cell.length_c   1.000
_cell.angle_alpha   90.00
_cell.angle_beta   90.00
_cell.angle_gamma   90.00
#
_symmetry.space_group_name_H-M   'P 1'
#
loop_
_entity.id
_entity.type
_entity.pdbx_description
1 polymer ?
#
loop_
_entity_poly.entity_id
_entity_poly.type
_entity_poly.pdbx_seq_one_letter_code
_entity_poly.pdbx_strand_id
1 'polypeptide(L)' 'MKEPVETSNYRRKHRRQKSYQCHCCGEDFRFCWRCRCGFHICQECMDENIWGMSCNAITWQCPDCGDQNGFGNQ' A
#
# COMPACT_ATOMS: atom_id res chain seq x y z
N MET A 1 -11.83 -42.73 -15.16
CA MET A 1 -12.32 -41.89 -14.05
C MET A 1 -11.08 -41.21 -13.47
N LYS A 2 -10.97 -39.87 -13.53
CA LYS A 2 -9.78 -39.15 -13.04
C LYS A 2 -10.12 -38.54 -11.68
N GLU A 3 -9.37 -38.92 -10.65
CA GLU A 3 -9.56 -38.47 -9.27
C GLU A 3 -9.20 -36.99 -9.11
N PRO A 4 -9.88 -36.25 -8.21
CA PRO A 4 -9.61 -34.84 -7.96
C PRO A 4 -8.33 -34.66 -7.13
N VAL A 5 -7.41 -33.83 -7.63
CA VAL A 5 -6.19 -33.42 -6.91
C VAL A 5 -6.57 -32.50 -5.74
N GLU A 6 -6.39 -33.00 -4.52
CA GLU A 6 -6.46 -32.24 -3.27
C GLU A 6 -5.49 -31.05 -3.33
N THR A 7 -6.01 -29.85 -3.59
CA THR A 7 -5.20 -28.63 -3.59
C THR A 7 -4.83 -28.25 -2.16
N SER A 8 -3.61 -28.60 -1.77
CA SER A 8 -2.96 -28.26 -0.50
C SER A 8 -3.32 -26.85 0.02
N ASN A 9 -3.66 -26.79 1.31
CA ASN A 9 -3.89 -25.59 2.12
C ASN A 9 -2.79 -24.50 2.00
N TYR A 10 -1.62 -24.83 1.45
CA TYR A 10 -0.56 -23.89 1.11
C TYR A 10 -1.03 -22.75 0.18
N ARG A 11 -1.95 -23.02 -0.75
CA ARG A 11 -2.52 -22.02 -1.69
C ARG A 11 -3.56 -21.08 -1.05
N ARG A 12 -3.98 -21.31 0.19
CA ARG A 12 -4.91 -20.41 0.92
C ARG A 12 -4.18 -19.32 1.71
N LYS A 13 -2.99 -19.61 2.25
CA LYS A 13 -2.22 -18.63 3.04
C LYS A 13 -1.65 -17.48 2.20
N HIS A 14 -1.35 -17.72 0.93
CA HIS A 14 -0.92 -16.68 -0.02
C HIS A 14 -2.02 -15.67 -0.40
N ARG A 15 -3.26 -15.87 0.08
CA ARG A 15 -4.47 -15.11 -0.30
C ARG A 15 -5.05 -14.24 0.81
N ARG A 16 -4.40 -14.10 1.97
CA ARG A 16 -4.67 -12.95 2.84
C ARG A 16 -4.02 -11.73 2.18
N GLN A 17 -4.69 -11.17 1.17
CA GLN A 17 -4.33 -9.87 0.64
C GLN A 17 -4.35 -8.90 1.81
N LYS A 18 -3.16 -8.46 2.23
CA LYS A 18 -3.00 -7.54 3.34
C LYS A 18 -3.61 -6.22 2.88
N SER A 19 -4.72 -5.82 3.49
CA SER A 19 -5.25 -4.47 3.32
C SER A 19 -4.53 -3.52 4.27
N TYR A 20 -4.49 -2.25 3.88
CA TYR A 20 -3.96 -1.15 4.66
C TYR A 20 -5.03 -0.05 4.70
N GLN A 21 -5.29 0.47 5.89
CA GLN A 21 -6.17 1.62 6.04
C GLN A 21 -5.44 2.90 5.65
N CYS A 22 -6.05 3.71 4.78
CA CYS A 22 -5.56 5.04 4.43
C CYS A 22 -5.80 6.02 5.57
N HIS A 23 -4.79 6.81 5.95
CA HIS A 23 -4.91 7.83 6.99
C HIS A 23 -5.69 9.07 6.54
N CYS A 24 -5.81 9.31 5.23
CA CYS A 24 -6.53 10.46 4.69
C CYS A 24 -8.04 10.22 4.62
N CYS A 25 -8.47 9.10 4.03
CA CYS A 25 -9.89 8.80 3.82
C CYS A 25 -10.47 7.73 4.77
N GLY A 26 -9.63 7.00 5.52
CA GLY A 26 -10.08 5.98 6.48
C GLY A 26 -10.47 4.63 5.87
N GLU A 27 -10.47 4.50 4.54
CA GLU A 27 -10.85 3.29 3.82
C GLU A 27 -9.69 2.28 3.73
N ASP A 28 -10.05 1.00 3.56
CA ASP A 28 -9.11 -0.13 3.43
C ASP A 28 -8.74 -0.39 1.96
N PHE A 29 -7.45 -0.35 1.65
CA PHE A 29 -6.93 -0.60 0.29
C PHE A 29 -5.96 -1.77 0.26
N ARG A 30 -5.92 -2.45 -0.88
CA ARG A 30 -4.88 -3.47 -1.15
C ARG A 30 -3.50 -2.86 -1.36
N PHE A 31 -3.46 -1.59 -1.75
CA PHE A 31 -2.27 -0.83 -2.00
C PHE A 31 -2.38 0.53 -1.32
N CYS A 32 -1.39 0.84 -0.49
CA CYS A 32 -1.13 2.17 0.02
C CYS A 32 0.36 2.44 -0.12
N TRP A 33 0.71 3.69 -0.37
CA TRP A 33 2.05 4.21 -0.13
C TRP A 33 2.30 4.23 1.37
N ARG A 34 3.40 3.62 1.81
CA ARG A 34 3.69 3.46 3.23
C ARG A 34 4.96 4.19 3.61
N CYS A 35 4.91 4.89 4.74
CA CYS A 35 6.09 5.38 5.42
C CYS A 35 6.48 4.42 6.55
N ARG A 36 7.77 4.37 6.88
CA ARG A 36 8.29 3.57 8.00
C ARG A 36 7.75 3.98 9.36
N CYS A 37 7.26 5.22 9.49
CA CYS A 37 6.60 5.70 10.71
C CYS A 37 5.22 5.08 10.96
N GLY A 38 4.63 4.39 9.97
CA GLY A 38 3.30 3.78 10.04
C GLY A 38 2.23 4.50 9.21
N PHE A 39 2.55 5.68 8.67
CA PHE A 39 1.64 6.40 7.78
C PHE A 39 1.37 5.63 6.49
N HIS A 40 0.10 5.51 6.12
CA HIS A 40 -0.36 4.86 4.91
C HIS A 40 -1.32 5.79 4.15
N ILE A 41 -1.09 5.99 2.86
CA ILE A 41 -1.96 6.80 1.99
C ILE A 41 -2.31 6.02 0.71
N CYS A 42 -3.58 6.00 0.32
CA CYS A 42 -4.03 5.33 -0.89
C CYS A 42 -3.60 6.09 -2.16
N GLN A 43 -3.74 5.47 -3.32
CA GLN A 43 -3.37 6.08 -4.60
C GLN A 43 -4.10 7.41 -4.85
N GLU A 44 -5.42 7.43 -4.64
CA GLU A 44 -6.26 8.60 -4.91
C GLU A 44 -5.89 9.79 -4.02
N CYS A 45 -5.82 9.58 -2.70
CA CYS A 45 -5.37 10.63 -1.79
C CYS A 45 -3.93 11.07 -2.07
N MET A 46 -3.06 10.17 -2.51
CA MET A 46 -1.70 10.54 -2.88
C MET A 46 -1.68 11.47 -4.10
N ASP A 47 -2.47 11.16 -5.13
CA ASP A 47 -2.57 11.99 -6.35
C ASP A 47 -3.13 13.38 -6.04
N GLU A 48 -4.12 13.48 -5.14
CA GLU A 48 -4.68 14.76 -4.69
C GLU A 48 -3.68 15.63 -3.92
N ASN A 49 -2.78 15.00 -3.15
CA ASN A 49 -1.86 15.70 -2.25
C ASN A 49 -0.42 15.77 -2.77
N ILE A 50 -0.13 15.19 -3.95
CA ILE A 50 1.23 15.06 -4.47
C ILE A 50 1.93 16.40 -4.65
N TRP A 51 1.17 17.45 -4.97
CA TRP A 51 1.69 18.81 -5.15
C TRP A 51 2.34 19.38 -3.88
N GLY A 52 1.87 18.97 -2.70
CA GLY A 52 2.42 19.39 -1.40
C GLY A 52 3.37 18.36 -0.79
N MET A 53 3.34 17.12 -1.28
CA MET A 53 4.10 16.00 -0.72
C MET A 53 5.32 15.61 -1.56
N SER A 54 5.42 16.01 -2.83
CA SER A 54 6.54 15.65 -3.71
C SER A 54 7.07 16.85 -4.49
N CYS A 55 8.39 16.95 -4.62
CA CYS A 55 9.05 17.98 -5.44
C CYS A 55 9.52 17.47 -6.81
N ASN A 56 9.52 16.16 -7.04
CA ASN A 56 10.16 15.54 -8.22
C ASN A 56 9.37 14.35 -8.80
N ALA A 57 8.20 14.01 -8.24
CA ALA A 57 7.40 12.84 -8.61
C ALA A 57 8.15 11.48 -8.55
N ILE A 58 9.29 11.42 -7.84
CA ILE A 58 10.09 10.20 -7.60
C ILE A 58 10.06 9.84 -6.11
N THR A 59 10.17 10.86 -5.26
CA THR A 59 10.07 10.74 -3.81
C THR A 59 8.93 11.59 -3.27
N TRP A 60 8.43 11.23 -2.09
CA TRP A 60 7.45 12.01 -1.35
C TRP A 60 7.87 12.18 0.11
N GLN A 61 7.57 13.33 0.69
CA GLN A 61 7.76 13.64 2.09
C GLN A 61 6.53 13.21 2.89
N CYS A 62 6.75 12.44 3.96
CA CYS A 62 5.69 12.03 4.87
C CYS A 62 5.17 13.26 5.66
N PRO A 63 3.85 13.49 5.70
CA PRO A 63 3.30 14.62 6.45
C PRO A 63 3.40 14.43 7.97
N ASP A 64 3.48 13.19 8.45
CA ASP A 64 3.53 12.87 9.88
C ASP A 64 4.95 13.01 10.47
N CYS A 65 5.98 12.52 9.77
CA CYS A 65 7.36 12.49 10.30
C CYS A 65 8.38 13.29 9.49
N GLY A 66 8.02 13.78 8.30
CA GLY A 66 8.93 14.53 7.43
C GLY A 66 9.96 13.69 6.66
N ASP A 67 9.97 12.36 6.84
CA ASP A 67 10.89 11.47 6.12
C ASP A 67 10.59 11.42 4.62
N GLN A 68 11.64 11.23 3.82
CA GLN A 68 11.55 11.00 2.38
C GLN A 68 11.33 9.51 2.07
N ASN A 69 10.30 9.22 1.27
CA ASN A 69 9.94 7.87 0.83
C ASN A 69 9.94 7.82 -0.71
N GLY A 70 10.26 6.67 -1.29
CA GLY A 70 10.21 6.48 -2.75
C GLY A 70 8.84 5.98 -3.23
N PHE A 71 8.45 6.36 -4.44
CA PHE A 71 7.33 5.75 -5.16
C PHE A 71 7.68 4.37 -5.77
N GLY A 72 8.93 3.90 -5.70
CA GLY A 72 9.36 2.62 -6.26
C GLY A 72 9.46 1.47 -5.23
N ASN A 73 9.17 0.24 -5.68
CA ASN A 73 9.31 -1.04 -4.95
C ASN A 73 8.49 -1.16 -3.65
N GLN A 74 7.16 -1.02 -3.71
CA GLN A 74 6.25 -1.29 -2.59
C GLN A 74 5.34 -2.50 -2.81
#